data_AF-A0A5E4ARK4-F1
#
_entry.id   AF-A0A5E4ARK4-F1
#
_cell.length_a   1.000
_cell.length_b   1.000
_cell.length_c   1.000
_cell.angle_alpha   90.00
_cell.angle_beta   90.00
_cell.angle_gamma   90.00
#
_symmetry.space_group_name_H-M   'P 1'
#
loop_
_entity.id
_entity.type
_entity.pdbx_description
1 polymer ?
#
loop_
_entity_poly.entity_id
_entity_poly.type
_entity_poly.pdbx_seq_one_letter_code
_entity_poly.pdbx_strand_id
1 'polypeptide(L)'
;LCALPVLTQSPSASASLGASATLTCTLSSEHSNYFIYWYKQRPGNSPQYVMKVNSDGSHSKGTGISDGFTGSGSGANHYLTTANIQPDDEADYYCGEKHKIDGHSG
;
A
#
# COMPACT_ATOMS: atom_id res chain seq x y z
N LEU A 1 19.09 -16.84 -0.18
CA LEU A 1 19.06 -15.36 -0.14
C LEU A 1 18.55 -14.98 1.23
N CYS A 2 19.37 -14.33 2.05
CA CYS A 2 19.07 -13.98 3.45
C CYS A 2 18.92 -12.46 3.63
N ALA A 3 18.30 -11.79 2.66
CA ALA A 3 18.02 -10.35 2.75
C ALA A 3 16.53 -10.16 3.06
N LEU A 4 16.22 -9.20 3.92
CA LEU A 4 14.84 -8.83 4.20
C LEU A 4 14.26 -8.02 3.05
N PRO A 5 12.95 -8.12 2.79
CA PRO A 5 12.30 -7.25 1.84
C PRO A 5 12.40 -5.80 2.33
N VAL A 6 12.92 -4.94 1.46
CA VAL A 6 12.99 -3.50 1.69
C VAL A 6 11.89 -2.84 0.87
N LEU A 7 11.15 -1.93 1.50
CA LEU A 7 10.08 -1.14 0.89
C LEU A 7 10.50 0.31 0.80
N THR A 8 10.38 0.89 -0.40
CA THR A 8 10.58 2.32 -0.63
C THR A 8 9.26 2.92 -1.08
N GLN A 9 8.71 3.85 -0.29
CA GLN A 9 7.46 4.51 -0.60
C GLN A 9 7.69 5.95 -1.09
N SER A 10 6.87 6.42 -2.03
CA SER A 10 6.76 7.85 -2.34
C SER A 10 6.43 8.65 -1.08
N PRO A 11 7.11 9.78 -0.80
CA PRO A 11 6.98 10.50 0.47
C PRO A 11 5.58 11.08 0.68
N SER A 12 4.92 11.53 -0.39
CA SER A 12 3.56 12.05 -0.34
C SER A 12 2.94 12.07 -1.74
N ALA A 13 1.61 12.20 -1.77
CA ALA A 13 0.84 12.56 -2.96
C ALA A 13 -0.19 13.62 -2.55
N SER A 14 -0.48 14.57 -3.44
CA SER A 14 -1.43 15.65 -3.18
C SER A 14 -2.31 15.86 -4.40
N ALA A 15 -3.61 16.05 -4.16
CA ALA A 15 -4.59 16.28 -5.20
C ALA A 15 -5.81 17.00 -4.61
N SER A 16 -6.58 17.66 -5.49
CA SER A 16 -7.82 18.34 -5.09
C SER A 16 -8.93 17.33 -4.75
N LEU A 17 -9.91 17.76 -3.95
CA LEU A 17 -11.12 16.97 -3.72
C LEU A 17 -11.79 16.59 -5.05
N GLY A 18 -12.27 15.35 -5.14
CA GLY A 18 -12.85 14.78 -6.36
C GLY A 18 -11.85 14.34 -7.43
N ALA A 19 -10.56 14.70 -7.31
CA ALA A 19 -9.51 14.18 -8.19
C ALA A 19 -9.01 12.80 -7.71
N SER A 20 -8.00 12.28 -8.40
CA SER A 20 -7.33 11.03 -8.03
C SER A 20 -5.88 11.29 -7.62
N ALA A 21 -5.37 10.49 -6.69
CA ALA A 21 -3.97 10.47 -6.31
C ALA A 21 -3.48 9.02 -6.24
N THR A 22 -2.20 8.83 -6.58
CA THR A 22 -1.55 7.52 -6.56
C THR A 22 -0.29 7.57 -5.71
N LEU A 23 -0.20 6.65 -4.75
CA LEU A 23 1.02 6.38 -3.99
C LEU A 23 1.72 5.17 -4.58
N THR A 24 3.04 5.18 -4.54
CA THR A 24 3.88 4.08 -5.02
C THR A 24 4.67 3.48 -3.86
N CYS A 25 4.72 2.16 -3.82
CA CYS A 25 5.59 1.40 -2.95
C CYS A 25 6.38 0.38 -3.79
N THR A 26 7.70 0.43 -3.67
CA THR A 26 8.62 -0.40 -4.44
C THR A 26 9.34 -1.38 -3.51
N LEU A 27 9.20 -2.67 -3.78
CA LEU A 27 9.97 -3.73 -3.14
C LEU A 27 11.40 -3.82 -3.70
N SER A 28 12.33 -4.29 -2.88
CA SER A 28 13.63 -4.76 -3.36
C SER A 28 13.46 -5.78 -4.50
N SER A 29 14.27 -5.68 -5.55
CA SER A 29 14.11 -6.49 -6.78
C SER A 29 14.10 -8.00 -6.54
N GLU A 30 14.84 -8.48 -5.54
CA GLU A 30 14.90 -9.89 -5.13
C GLU A 30 13.57 -10.44 -4.61
N HIS A 31 12.67 -9.54 -4.17
CA HIS A 31 11.35 -9.85 -3.63
C HIS A 31 10.23 -9.31 -4.53
N SER A 32 10.52 -9.05 -5.80
CA SER A 32 9.58 -8.42 -6.75
C SER A 32 8.29 -9.22 -7.00
N ASN A 33 8.23 -10.49 -6.61
CA ASN A 33 7.04 -11.33 -6.71
C ASN A 33 6.20 -11.36 -5.43
N TYR A 34 6.58 -10.60 -4.39
CA TYR A 34 5.85 -10.55 -3.13
C TYR A 34 4.66 -9.60 -3.28
N PHE A 35 3.72 -9.71 -2.34
CA PHE A 35 2.62 -8.77 -2.22
C PHE A 35 2.89 -7.81 -1.07
N ILE A 36 2.24 -6.66 -1.08
CA ILE A 36 2.25 -5.74 0.06
C ILE A 36 0.85 -5.54 0.61
N TYR A 37 0.82 -4.95 1.80
CA TYR A 37 -0.36 -4.41 2.43
C TYR A 37 -0.27 -2.89 2.44
N TRP A 38 -1.37 -2.23 2.16
CA TRP A 38 -1.55 -0.80 2.37
C TRP A 38 -2.36 -0.55 3.64
N TYR A 39 -1.92 0.45 4.39
CA TYR A 39 -2.56 0.94 5.60
C TYR A 39 -2.82 2.43 5.48
N LYS A 40 -3.93 2.90 6.05
CA LYS A 40 -4.32 4.30 6.19
C LYS A 40 -4.37 4.63 7.67
N GLN A 41 -3.72 5.71 8.09
CA GLN A 41 -3.71 6.16 9.47
C GLN A 41 -4.11 7.64 9.53
N ARG A 42 -5.27 7.91 10.14
CA ARG A 42 -5.62 9.29 10.48
C ARG A 42 -4.91 9.70 11.77
N PRO A 43 -4.62 11.00 11.96
CA PRO A 43 -4.07 11.51 13.20
C PRO A 43 -4.88 11.01 14.42
N GLY A 44 -4.19 10.48 15.42
CA GLY A 44 -4.81 9.96 16.66
C GLY A 44 -5.51 8.60 16.54
N ASN A 45 -5.48 7.94 15.38
CA ASN A 45 -6.08 6.62 15.17
C ASN A 45 -5.00 5.54 14.95
N SER A 46 -5.36 4.28 15.19
CA SER A 46 -4.54 3.14 14.81
C SER A 46 -4.54 2.95 13.28
N PRO A 47 -3.46 2.39 12.69
CA PRO A 47 -3.45 2.05 11.27
C PRO A 47 -4.64 1.14 10.89
N GLN A 48 -5.42 1.56 9.90
CA GLN A 48 -6.50 0.78 9.30
C GLN A 48 -5.99 0.06 8.06
N TYR A 49 -6.26 -1.23 7.95
CA TYR A 49 -5.95 -2.01 6.75
C TYR A 49 -6.81 -1.56 5.55
N VAL A 50 -6.17 -1.20 4.44
CA VAL A 50 -6.83 -0.73 3.21
C VAL A 50 -6.95 -1.85 2.20
N MET A 51 -5.84 -2.47 1.80
CA MET A 51 -5.83 -3.55 0.82
C MET A 51 -4.51 -4.30 0.77
N LYS A 52 -4.56 -5.50 0.19
CA LYS A 52 -3.40 -6.30 -0.23
C LYS A 52 -3.27 -6.16 -1.75
N VAL A 53 -2.06 -5.90 -2.24
CA VAL A 53 -1.77 -5.78 -3.67
C VAL A 53 -0.67 -6.78 -4.04
N ASN A 54 -0.93 -7.65 -5.02
CA ASN A 54 0.04 -8.61 -5.54
C ASN A 54 0.90 -7.98 -6.65
N SER A 55 2.00 -8.63 -7.00
CA SER A 55 2.95 -8.16 -8.02
C SER A 55 2.39 -8.09 -9.45
N ASP A 56 1.29 -8.78 -9.73
CA ASP A 56 0.56 -8.72 -11.00
C ASP A 56 -0.54 -7.64 -11.02
N GLY A 57 -0.69 -6.90 -9.91
CA GLY A 57 -1.69 -5.86 -9.74
C GLY A 57 -3.08 -6.34 -9.28
N SER A 58 -3.30 -7.64 -9.16
CA SER A 58 -4.50 -8.15 -8.50
C SER A 58 -4.52 -7.73 -7.02
N HIS A 59 -5.69 -7.39 -6.48
CA HIS A 59 -5.79 -6.86 -5.12
C HIS A 59 -7.08 -7.27 -4.40
N SER A 60 -7.06 -7.19 -3.08
CA SER A 60 -8.23 -7.41 -2.22
C SER A 60 -8.35 -6.29 -1.17
N LYS A 61 -9.53 -5.68 -1.07
CA LYS A 61 -9.81 -4.58 -0.14
C LYS A 61 -10.13 -5.07 1.28
N GLY A 62 -9.82 -4.25 2.27
CA GLY A 62 -10.29 -4.39 3.64
C GLY A 62 -11.79 -4.09 3.75
N THR A 63 -12.41 -4.59 4.82
CA THR A 63 -13.82 -4.33 5.10
C THR A 63 -14.06 -2.84 5.37
N GLY A 64 -15.10 -2.27 4.75
CA GLY A 64 -15.48 -0.86 4.95
C GLY A 64 -14.60 0.15 4.20
N ILE A 65 -13.69 -0.31 3.34
CA ILE A 65 -12.88 0.56 2.48
C ILE A 65 -13.69 0.99 1.26
N SER A 66 -13.67 2.28 0.94
CA SER A 66 -14.42 2.87 -0.17
C SER A 66 -14.03 2.27 -1.52
N ASP A 67 -14.99 2.22 -2.44
CA ASP A 67 -14.76 1.73 -3.80
C ASP A 67 -13.77 2.58 -4.60
N GLY A 68 -13.58 3.85 -4.22
CA GLY A 68 -12.59 4.75 -4.80
C GLY A 68 -11.14 4.30 -4.63
N PHE A 69 -10.83 3.41 -3.68
CA PHE A 69 -9.50 2.82 -3.56
C PHE A 69 -9.29 1.69 -4.55
N THR A 70 -8.16 1.69 -5.25
CA THR A 70 -7.78 0.64 -6.21
C THR A 70 -6.29 0.33 -6.08
N GLY A 71 -5.97 -0.95 -6.21
CA GLY A 71 -4.59 -1.43 -6.23
C GLY A 71 -4.16 -1.77 -7.66
N SER A 72 -2.89 -1.52 -7.98
CA SER A 72 -2.25 -2.03 -9.19
C SER A 72 -0.78 -2.32 -8.93
N GLY A 73 -0.12 -3.05 -9.83
CA GLY A 73 1.26 -3.46 -9.62
C GLY A 73 1.89 -4.07 -10.86
N SER A 74 3.23 -4.04 -10.89
CA SER A 74 4.03 -4.70 -11.91
C SER A 74 5.42 -4.99 -11.35
N GLY A 75 5.71 -6.28 -11.16
CA GLY A 75 6.94 -6.73 -10.50
C GLY A 75 7.08 -6.07 -9.14
N ALA A 76 8.20 -5.41 -8.90
CA ALA A 76 8.51 -4.78 -7.62
C ALA A 76 7.64 -3.56 -7.27
N ASN A 77 6.97 -2.94 -8.23
CA ASN A 77 6.21 -1.71 -8.01
C ASN A 77 4.75 -2.03 -7.71
N HIS A 78 4.22 -1.42 -6.65
CA HIS A 78 2.84 -1.55 -6.23
C HIS A 78 2.25 -0.17 -5.96
N TYR A 79 1.01 0.03 -6.36
CA TYR A 79 0.35 1.32 -6.37
C TYR A 79 -0.96 1.26 -5.60
N LEU A 80 -1.22 2.32 -4.82
CA LEU A 80 -2.52 2.59 -4.23
C LEU A 80 -3.07 3.86 -4.89
N THR A 81 -4.17 3.72 -5.61
CA THR A 81 -4.87 4.85 -6.21
C THR A 81 -6.15 5.10 -5.43
N THR A 82 -6.31 6.32 -4.94
CA THR A 82 -7.59 6.84 -4.43
C THR A 82 -8.21 7.71 -5.52
N ALA A 83 -9.43 7.38 -5.92
CA ALA A 83 -10.23 8.15 -6.87
C ALA A 83 -11.35 8.88 -6.14
N ASN A 84 -11.74 10.04 -6.68
CA ASN A 84 -12.76 10.89 -6.09
C ASN A 84 -12.45 11.23 -4.63
N ILE A 85 -11.23 11.76 -4.38
CA ILE A 85 -10.71 12.07 -3.04
C ILE A 85 -11.72 12.85 -2.21
N GLN A 86 -11.96 12.37 -0.99
CA GLN A 86 -12.79 13.00 0.01
C GLN A 86 -11.92 13.60 1.13
N PRO A 87 -12.45 14.54 1.95
CA PRO A 87 -11.72 15.09 3.09
C PRO A 87 -11.19 14.02 4.06
N ASP A 88 -11.93 12.92 4.18
CA ASP A 88 -11.57 11.77 5.01
C ASP A 88 -10.33 11.00 4.51
N ASP A 89 -9.96 11.17 3.24
CA ASP A 89 -8.80 10.54 2.61
C ASP A 89 -7.47 11.23 2.92
N GLU A 90 -7.51 12.40 3.56
CA GLU A 90 -6.33 13.05 4.13
C GLU A 90 -5.86 12.25 5.36
N ALA A 91 -4.77 11.50 5.17
CA ALA A 91 -4.22 10.59 6.15
C ALA A 91 -2.77 10.25 5.78
N ASP A 92 -2.04 9.69 6.74
CA ASP A 92 -0.79 9.01 6.44
C ASP A 92 -1.08 7.63 5.86
N TYR A 93 -0.35 7.26 4.81
CA TYR A 93 -0.48 5.95 4.17
C TYR A 93 0.85 5.21 4.26
N TYR A 94 0.79 3.92 4.54
CA TYR A 94 1.97 3.08 4.72
C TYR A 94 1.81 1.77 3.97
N CYS A 95 2.83 1.39 3.20
CA CYS A 95 2.97 0.03 2.72
C CYS A 95 3.80 -0.84 3.69
N GLY A 96 3.45 -2.12 3.77
CA GLY A 96 4.14 -3.12 4.57
C GLY A 96 4.16 -4.49 3.89
N GLU A 97 5.09 -5.35 4.28
CA GLU A 97 5.26 -6.71 3.78
C GLU A 97 5.47 -7.63 4.99
N LYS A 98 4.95 -8.86 4.92
CA LYS A 98 5.11 -9.86 5.98
C LYS A 98 6.31 -10.75 5.70
N HIS A 99 7.42 -10.53 6.40
CA HIS A 99 8.59 -11.38 6.26
C HIS A 99 8.69 -12.42 7.37
N LYS A 100 9.38 -13.52 7.09
CA LYS A 100 9.74 -14.53 8.10
C LYS A 100 11.24 -14.60 8.29
N ILE A 101 11.71 -14.41 9.52
CA ILE A 101 13.10 -14.59 9.92
C ILE A 101 13.14 -15.73 10.91
N ASP A 102 13.79 -16.84 10.54
CA ASP A 102 14.00 -17.98 11.46
C ASP A 102 12.71 -18.44 12.18
N GLY A 103 11.62 -18.57 11.43
CA GLY A 103 10.30 -18.97 11.95
C GLY A 103 9.48 -17.85 12.61
N HIS A 104 10.04 -16.67 12.85
CA HIS A 104 9.33 -15.51 13.39
C HIS A 104 8.78 -14.63 12.27
N SER A 105 7.51 -14.24 12.37
CA SER A 105 6.86 -13.38 11.39
C SER A 105 6.89 -11.93 11.85
N GLY A 106 7.35 -11.03 10.97
CA GLY A 106 7.28 -9.57 11.12
C GLY A 106 6.17 -8.97 10.27
#